data_AF-A0A1L9SXP5-F1
#
_entry.id   AF-A0A1L9SXP5-F1
#
_cell.length_a   1.000
_cell.length_b   1.000
_cell.length_c   1.000
_cell.angle_alpha   90.00
_cell.angle_beta   90.00
_cell.angle_gamma   90.00
#
_symmetry.space_group_name_H-M   'P 1'
#
loop_
_entity.id
_entity.type
_entity.pdbx_description
1 polymer ?
#
loop_
_entity_poly.entity_id
_entity_poly.type
_entity_poly.pdbx_seq_one_letter_code
_entity_poly.pdbx_strand_id
1 'polypeptide(L)'
;MGLASVSRESCENILNRGGVDGEGMGRAITIVIGGARESLSASPGSLRLVLKRRKGFIKLAIRTGADLVPVLAFGENDLYEQVRSDSHPLIHRFQMMVKQTLGFTIPLFHARGVFNYDVGLMPYRRPLNIVVGRPIHVVQQQDRNKIDDDYIDRLHTEYVRELERLWNEWRDVYAKDRAADIEIVA
;
A
#
# COMPACT_ATOMS: atom_id res chain seq x y z
N MET A 1 13.74 10.41 7.34
CA MET A 1 12.51 9.59 7.19
C MET A 1 11.92 9.34 8.57
N GLY A 2 10.60 9.35 8.70
CA GLY A 2 9.91 9.07 9.95
C GLY A 2 8.59 8.34 9.69
N LEU A 3 8.08 7.63 10.70
CA LEU A 3 6.77 7.00 10.66
C LEU A 3 5.73 7.95 11.26
N ALA A 4 4.57 8.05 10.63
CA ALA A 4 3.47 8.88 11.10
C ALA A 4 2.13 8.18 10.84
N SER A 5 1.10 8.60 11.57
CA SER A 5 -0.27 8.15 11.32
C SER A 5 -0.71 8.55 9.90
N VAL A 6 -1.46 7.67 9.23
CA VAL A 6 -2.11 7.95 7.93
C VAL A 6 -3.43 8.70 8.09
N SER A 7 -3.71 9.28 9.26
CA SER A 7 -4.86 10.15 9.45
C SER A 7 -4.75 11.39 8.56
N ARG A 8 -5.90 11.90 8.10
CA ARG A 8 -5.95 13.08 7.23
C ARG A 8 -5.17 14.25 7.82
N GLU A 9 -5.37 14.54 9.10
CA GLU A 9 -4.75 15.67 9.80
C GLU A 9 -3.22 15.52 9.84
N SER A 10 -2.72 14.30 10.07
CA SER A 10 -1.29 13.98 10.06
C SER A 10 -0.70 14.20 8.67
N CYS A 11 -1.34 13.65 7.63
CA CYS A 11 -0.89 13.80 6.26
C CYS A 11 -0.93 15.26 5.78
N GLU A 12 -2.03 15.99 6.02
CA GLU A 12 -2.14 17.42 5.69
C GLU A 12 -1.05 18.24 6.40
N ASN A 13 -0.74 17.93 7.66
CA ASN A 13 0.31 18.61 8.40
C ASN A 13 1.70 18.33 7.80
N ILE A 14 2.01 17.09 7.42
CA ILE A 14 3.32 16.73 6.84
C ILE A 14 3.47 17.32 5.43
N LEU A 15 2.41 17.29 4.62
CA LEU A 15 2.42 17.80 3.24
C LEU A 15 2.47 19.33 3.15
N ASN A 16 1.97 20.05 4.16
CA ASN A 16 1.96 21.52 4.17
C ASN A 16 3.03 22.15 5.07
N ARG A 17 3.68 21.38 5.94
CA ARG A 17 4.71 21.90 6.86
C ARG A 17 6.05 21.20 6.63
N GLY A 18 7.06 21.98 6.26
CA GLY A 18 8.46 21.53 6.33
C GLY A 18 9.20 21.40 5.00
N GLY A 19 9.02 22.38 4.10
CA GLY A 19 9.97 22.67 3.02
C GLY A 19 11.30 23.19 3.58
N VAL A 20 12.37 23.02 2.80
CA VAL A 20 13.75 23.41 3.18
C VAL A 20 13.91 24.94 3.30
N ASP A 21 13.00 25.68 2.68
CA ASP A 21 12.92 27.14 2.58
C ASP A 21 11.89 27.78 3.53
N GLY A 22 11.07 26.98 4.22
CA GLY A 22 10.00 27.49 5.09
C GLY A 22 8.74 27.99 4.36
N GLU A 23 8.68 27.86 3.03
CA GLU A 23 7.62 28.42 2.17
C GLU A 23 6.43 27.47 1.95
N GLY A 24 6.30 26.44 2.77
CA GLY A 24 5.06 25.64 2.85
C GLY A 24 4.87 24.54 1.80
N MET A 25 5.84 24.28 0.91
CA MET A 25 5.87 23.04 0.14
C MET A 25 6.45 21.93 1.02
N GLY A 26 5.58 21.18 1.72
CA GLY A 26 5.98 20.22 2.76
C GLY A 26 6.70 18.97 2.25
N ARG A 27 6.71 17.92 3.06
CA ARG A 27 7.50 16.69 2.79
C ARG A 27 6.69 15.69 1.98
N ALA A 28 7.36 14.92 1.13
CA ALA A 28 6.76 13.76 0.49
C ALA A 28 6.33 12.71 1.53
N ILE A 29 5.18 12.08 1.30
CA ILE A 29 4.67 10.96 2.12
C ILE A 29 4.44 9.75 1.22
N THR A 30 4.64 8.55 1.79
CA THR A 30 4.29 7.29 1.14
C THR A 30 3.15 6.65 1.93
N ILE A 31 2.08 6.29 1.24
CA ILE A 31 0.89 5.67 1.84
C ILE A 31 0.72 4.27 1.26
N VAL A 32 0.62 3.26 2.12
CA VAL A 32 0.23 1.90 1.72
C VAL A 32 -1.31 1.87 1.64
N ILE A 33 -1.85 1.99 0.43
CA ILE A 33 -3.29 2.24 0.20
C ILE A 33 -4.15 1.04 0.57
N GLY A 34 -3.68 -0.17 0.29
CA GLY A 34 -4.44 -1.40 0.54
C GLY A 34 -4.65 -1.72 2.02
N GLY A 35 -3.69 -1.30 2.86
CA GLY A 35 -3.69 -1.51 4.30
C GLY A 35 -3.87 -2.98 4.70
N ALA A 36 -4.43 -3.21 5.89
CA ALA A 36 -4.58 -4.57 6.44
C ALA A 36 -5.39 -5.53 5.54
N ARG A 37 -6.36 -5.03 4.77
CA ARG A 37 -7.18 -5.92 3.92
C ARG A 37 -6.36 -6.53 2.79
N GLU A 38 -5.44 -5.77 2.21
CA GLU A 38 -4.53 -6.25 1.17
C GLU A 38 -3.60 -7.32 1.73
N SER A 39 -2.98 -7.03 2.88
CA SER A 39 -2.07 -7.95 3.56
C SER A 39 -2.74 -9.28 3.96
N LEU A 40 -4.03 -9.25 4.34
CA LEU A 40 -4.80 -10.47 4.65
C LEU A 40 -5.15 -11.30 3.40
N SER A 41 -5.21 -10.67 2.23
CA SER A 41 -5.47 -11.36 0.94
C SER A 41 -4.21 -11.71 0.16
N ALA A 42 -3.03 -11.37 0.67
CA ALA A 42 -1.75 -11.56 -0.01
C ALA A 42 -1.40 -13.04 -0.14
N SER A 43 -1.19 -13.52 -1.36
CA SER A 43 -0.66 -14.86 -1.59
C SER A 43 0.56 -14.80 -2.52
N PRO A 44 1.59 -15.64 -2.26
CA PRO A 44 2.76 -15.74 -3.13
C PRO A 44 2.40 -15.90 -4.60
N GLY A 45 3.17 -15.28 -5.50
CA GLY A 45 2.95 -15.33 -6.94
C GLY A 45 1.71 -14.58 -7.46
N SER A 46 0.98 -13.85 -6.62
CA SER A 46 -0.17 -13.03 -7.03
C SER A 46 -0.02 -11.60 -6.51
N LEU A 47 -0.59 -10.62 -7.22
CA LEU A 47 -0.61 -9.23 -6.78
C LEU A 47 -2.03 -8.66 -6.85
N ARG A 48 -2.68 -8.58 -5.68
CA ARG A 48 -4.06 -8.09 -5.55
C ARG A 48 -4.05 -6.75 -4.84
N LEU A 49 -4.33 -5.68 -5.56
CA LEU A 49 -4.29 -4.32 -5.02
C LEU A 49 -5.69 -3.88 -4.58
N VAL A 50 -5.83 -3.57 -3.30
CA VAL A 50 -7.08 -3.11 -2.71
C VAL A 50 -7.24 -1.60 -2.94
N LEU A 51 -7.58 -1.23 -4.17
CA LEU A 51 -7.54 0.16 -4.62
C LEU A 51 -8.86 0.68 -5.23
N LYS A 52 -9.74 -0.21 -5.72
CA LYS A 52 -10.90 0.17 -6.55
C LYS A 52 -11.85 1.18 -5.89
N ARG A 53 -12.02 1.09 -4.56
CA ARG A 53 -12.89 2.00 -3.77
C ARG A 53 -12.11 3.01 -2.92
N ARG A 54 -10.78 2.95 -2.91
CA ARG A 54 -9.92 3.77 -2.03
C ARG A 54 -9.58 5.09 -2.71
N LYS A 55 -10.45 6.09 -2.61
CA LYS A 55 -10.25 7.44 -3.19
C LYS A 55 -9.75 8.49 -2.20
N GLY A 56 -9.56 8.13 -0.93
CA GLY A 56 -9.20 9.08 0.14
C GLY A 56 -7.85 9.78 -0.09
N PHE A 57 -6.86 9.07 -0.61
CA PHE A 57 -5.54 9.64 -0.90
C PHE A 57 -5.57 10.63 -2.07
N ILE A 58 -6.46 10.41 -3.06
CA ILE A 58 -6.71 11.36 -4.15
C ILE A 58 -7.32 12.66 -3.59
N LYS A 59 -8.33 12.54 -2.73
CA LYS A 59 -8.94 13.72 -2.07
C LYS A 59 -7.91 14.52 -1.26
N LEU A 60 -6.99 13.83 -0.59
CA LEU A 60 -5.90 14.46 0.14
C LEU A 60 -4.92 15.19 -0.79
N ALA A 61 -4.52 14.55 -1.89
CA ALA A 61 -3.64 15.14 -2.90
C ALA A 61 -4.25 16.42 -3.51
N ILE A 62 -5.53 16.38 -3.90
CA ILE A 62 -6.25 17.55 -4.45
C ILE A 62 -6.29 18.73 -3.45
N ARG A 63 -6.46 18.44 -2.15
CA ARG A 63 -6.50 19.48 -1.11
C ARG A 63 -5.15 20.13 -0.87
N THR A 64 -4.09 19.34 -0.93
CA THR A 64 -2.72 19.76 -0.61
C THR A 64 -1.95 20.25 -1.84
N GLY A 65 -2.44 19.95 -3.05
CA GLY A 65 -1.69 20.18 -4.29
C GLY A 65 -0.53 19.21 -4.48
N ALA A 66 -0.50 18.11 -3.72
CA ALA A 66 0.56 17.13 -3.82
C ALA A 66 0.37 16.26 -5.07
N ASP A 67 1.42 16.10 -5.86
CA ASP A 67 1.43 15.19 -7.00
C ASP A 67 1.38 13.73 -6.53
N LEU A 68 0.72 12.90 -7.33
CA LEU A 68 0.57 11.47 -7.04
C LEU A 68 1.65 10.69 -7.79
N VAL A 69 2.43 9.89 -7.07
CA VAL A 69 3.44 9.01 -7.68
C VAL A 69 3.03 7.55 -7.46
N PRO A 70 2.63 6.82 -8.51
CA PRO A 70 2.36 5.38 -8.43
C PRO A 70 3.66 4.63 -8.16
N VAL A 71 3.64 3.70 -7.19
CA VAL A 71 4.79 2.85 -6.85
C VAL A 71 4.31 1.42 -6.73
N LEU A 72 5.02 0.49 -7.36
CA LEU A 72 4.70 -0.94 -7.36
C LEU A 72 5.89 -1.75 -6.85
N ALA A 73 5.65 -2.65 -5.90
CA ALA A 73 6.65 -3.53 -5.33
C ALA A 73 6.43 -4.98 -5.81
N PHE A 74 7.37 -5.51 -6.59
CA PHE A 74 7.38 -6.89 -7.05
C PHE A 74 8.10 -7.78 -6.03
N GLY A 75 7.51 -8.93 -5.70
CA GLY A 75 8.07 -9.89 -4.75
C GLY A 75 7.69 -9.65 -3.29
N GLU A 76 6.92 -8.60 -2.98
CA GLU A 76 6.48 -8.29 -1.61
C GLU A 76 5.71 -9.47 -0.98
N ASN A 77 4.77 -10.04 -1.73
CA ASN A 77 3.96 -11.18 -1.29
C ASN A 77 4.74 -12.49 -1.16
N ASP A 78 5.96 -12.54 -1.68
CA ASP A 78 6.82 -13.72 -1.60
C ASP A 78 7.75 -13.67 -0.37
N LEU A 79 7.86 -12.50 0.28
CA LEU A 79 8.68 -12.33 1.50
C LEU A 79 8.11 -13.09 2.70
N TYR A 80 6.81 -13.39 2.69
CA TYR A 80 6.12 -14.04 3.78
C TYR A 80 5.10 -15.06 3.26
N GLU A 81 4.99 -16.20 3.93
CA GLU A 81 3.89 -17.14 3.69
C GLU A 81 2.82 -16.92 4.76
N GLN A 82 1.58 -16.65 4.34
CA GLN A 82 0.47 -16.55 5.29
C GLN A 82 0.14 -17.94 5.84
N VAL A 83 0.19 -18.09 7.16
CA VAL A 83 -0.30 -19.30 7.82
C VAL A 83 -1.82 -19.33 7.69
N ARG A 84 -2.31 -20.29 6.92
CA ARG A 84 -3.73 -20.62 6.83
C ARG A 84 -4.23 -21.08 8.21
N SER A 85 -5.09 -20.26 8.84
CA SER A 85 -5.55 -20.44 10.24
C SER A 85 -6.32 -21.75 10.50
N ASP A 86 -6.66 -22.48 9.45
CA ASP A 86 -7.30 -23.80 9.44
C ASP A 86 -6.40 -24.91 10.03
N SER A 87 -5.08 -24.71 10.11
CA SER A 87 -4.14 -25.76 10.51
C SER A 87 -3.75 -25.75 12.00
N HIS A 88 -3.99 -24.66 12.75
CA HIS A 88 -3.49 -24.52 14.12
C HIS A 88 -4.47 -23.80 15.08
N PRO A 89 -5.18 -24.55 15.96
CA PRO A 89 -6.19 -24.02 16.88
C PRO A 89 -5.71 -22.94 17.86
N LEU A 90 -4.45 -23.03 18.30
CA LEU A 90 -3.84 -22.07 19.24
C LEU A 90 -3.53 -20.73 18.57
N ILE A 91 -3.02 -20.78 17.34
CA ILE A 91 -2.75 -19.62 16.49
C ILE A 91 -4.06 -18.89 16.17
N HIS A 92 -5.11 -19.63 15.80
CA HIS A 92 -6.42 -19.06 15.55
C HIS A 92 -7.00 -18.34 16.77
N ARG A 93 -6.82 -18.89 17.98
CA ARG A 93 -7.25 -18.25 19.24
C ARG A 93 -6.50 -16.94 19.51
N PHE A 94 -5.19 -16.90 19.29
CA PHE A 94 -4.39 -15.69 19.45
C PHE A 94 -4.79 -14.61 18.42
N GLN A 95 -4.96 -14.98 17.15
CA GLN A 95 -5.44 -14.06 16.11
C GLN A 95 -6.81 -13.46 16.45
N MET A 96 -7.73 -14.27 16.98
CA MET A 96 -9.05 -13.81 17.41
C MET A 96 -8.97 -12.85 18.60
N MET A 97 -8.07 -13.10 19.55
CA MET A 97 -7.81 -12.18 20.66
C MET A 97 -7.26 -10.84 20.16
N VAL A 98 -6.22 -10.86 19.31
CA VAL A 98 -5.63 -9.65 18.71
C VAL A 98 -6.66 -8.89 17.89
N LYS A 99 -7.48 -9.59 17.09
CA LYS A 99 -8.58 -9.00 16.32
C LYS A 99 -9.59 -8.30 17.22
N GLN A 100 -9.95 -8.90 18.37
CA GLN A 100 -10.89 -8.28 19.32
C GLN A 100 -10.30 -7.06 20.05
N THR A 101 -8.99 -7.05 20.30
CA THR A 101 -8.34 -5.93 21.01
C THR A 101 -7.94 -4.78 20.08
N LEU A 102 -7.42 -5.07 18.89
CA LEU A 102 -6.86 -4.06 17.97
C LEU A 102 -7.80 -3.69 16.81
N GLY A 103 -8.91 -4.42 16.61
CA GLY A 103 -9.86 -4.17 15.52
C GLY A 103 -9.37 -4.63 14.14
N PHE A 104 -8.16 -5.15 14.03
CA PHE A 104 -7.62 -5.79 12.83
C PHE A 104 -6.80 -7.03 13.21
N THR A 105 -6.78 -8.03 12.33
CA THR A 105 -6.00 -9.25 12.54
C THR A 105 -4.58 -9.02 12.06
N ILE A 106 -3.58 -9.29 12.89
CA ILE A 106 -2.20 -9.36 12.45
C ILE A 106 -2.04 -10.70 11.72
N PRO A 107 -1.80 -10.71 10.39
CA PRO A 107 -1.48 -11.94 9.69
C PRO A 107 -0.24 -12.56 10.34
N LEU A 108 -0.35 -13.83 10.74
CA LEU A 108 0.81 -14.60 11.19
C LEU A 108 1.53 -15.07 9.95
N PHE A 109 2.62 -14.38 9.66
CA PHE A 109 3.52 -14.74 8.60
C PHE A 109 4.49 -15.79 9.12
N HIS A 110 4.57 -16.92 8.42
CA HIS A 110 5.68 -17.85 8.60
C HIS A 110 6.83 -17.36 7.74
N ALA A 111 7.90 -16.94 8.39
CA ALA A 111 9.18 -16.69 7.76
C ALA A 111 10.30 -17.10 8.73
N ARG A 112 11.51 -16.55 8.61
CA ARG A 112 12.68 -17.01 9.37
C ARG A 112 12.61 -16.58 10.84
N GLY A 113 13.03 -17.45 11.76
CA GLY A 113 13.36 -17.07 13.13
C GLY A 113 14.76 -16.46 13.22
N VAL A 114 15.01 -15.72 14.30
CA VAL A 114 16.37 -15.23 14.63
C VAL A 114 17.31 -16.41 14.97
N PHE A 115 16.75 -17.55 15.41
CA PHE A 115 17.51 -18.73 15.86
C PHE A 115 17.08 -20.09 15.25
N ASN A 116 15.90 -20.20 14.61
CA ASN A 116 15.43 -21.43 13.94
C ASN A 116 14.75 -21.10 12.59
N TYR A 117 14.84 -22.01 11.62
CA TYR A 117 14.38 -21.81 10.24
C TYR A 117 12.88 -22.05 10.02
N ASP A 118 12.18 -22.56 11.05
CA ASP A 118 10.82 -23.11 10.90
C ASP A 118 9.72 -22.29 11.60
N VAL A 119 10.02 -21.18 12.28
CA VAL A 119 9.00 -20.21 12.76
C VAL A 119 9.68 -18.87 13.07
N GLY A 120 9.25 -17.77 12.43
CA GLY A 120 9.65 -16.43 12.85
C GLY A 120 9.13 -15.28 11.98
N LEU A 121 9.43 -14.06 12.43
CA LEU A 121 8.94 -12.80 11.86
C LEU A 121 9.87 -12.18 10.80
N MET A 122 11.05 -12.75 10.55
CA MET A 122 12.01 -12.19 9.58
C MET A 122 11.67 -12.64 8.17
N PRO A 123 11.58 -11.73 7.18
CA PRO A 123 11.18 -12.08 5.82
C PRO A 123 12.12 -13.12 5.20
N TYR A 124 11.59 -13.91 4.26
CA TYR A 124 12.41 -14.76 3.41
C TYR A 124 13.38 -13.91 2.59
N ARG A 125 14.56 -14.49 2.28
CA ARG A 125 15.57 -13.86 1.42
C ARG A 125 15.16 -14.01 -0.05
N ARG A 126 14.15 -13.26 -0.47
CA ARG A 126 13.70 -13.21 -1.87
C ARG A 126 13.91 -11.79 -2.43
N PRO A 127 14.14 -11.64 -3.74
CA PRO A 127 14.28 -10.33 -4.36
C PRO A 127 13.02 -9.48 -4.17
N LEU A 128 13.20 -8.22 -3.79
CA LEU A 128 12.13 -7.20 -3.73
C LEU A 128 12.51 -6.08 -4.69
N ASN A 129 11.73 -5.88 -5.74
CA ASN A 129 11.99 -4.88 -6.78
C ASN A 129 10.93 -3.80 -6.74
N ILE A 130 11.33 -2.56 -6.45
CA ILE A 130 10.42 -1.41 -6.38
C ILE A 130 10.54 -0.61 -7.67
N VAL A 131 9.42 -0.45 -8.37
CA VAL A 131 9.33 0.35 -9.59
C VAL A 131 8.51 1.60 -9.29
N VAL A 132 9.06 2.76 -9.64
CA VAL A 132 8.44 4.07 -9.44
C VAL A 132 7.90 4.56 -10.78
N GLY A 133 6.63 4.96 -10.78
CA GLY A 133 5.92 5.47 -11.94
C GLY A 133 6.15 6.95 -12.21
N ARG A 134 5.48 7.43 -13.25
CA ARG A 134 5.49 8.85 -13.60
C ARG A 134 4.61 9.63 -12.61
N PRO A 135 5.00 10.85 -12.22
CA PRO A 135 4.15 11.70 -11.40
C PRO A 135 2.89 12.08 -12.17
N ILE A 136 1.75 12.03 -11.49
CA ILE A 136 0.45 12.51 -11.96
C ILE A 136 0.23 13.87 -11.30
N HIS A 137 0.24 14.91 -12.11
CA HIS A 137 0.13 16.28 -11.62
C HIS A 137 -1.26 16.60 -11.11
N VAL A 138 -1.34 17.18 -9.91
CA VAL A 138 -2.61 17.51 -9.26
C VAL A 138 -2.76 19.01 -9.13
N VAL A 139 -3.78 19.55 -9.79
CA VAL A 139 -4.21 20.94 -9.56
C VAL A 139 -4.94 21.02 -8.22
N GLN A 140 -4.44 21.87 -7.33
CA GLN A 140 -5.00 22.09 -6.00
C GLN A 140 -6.38 22.76 -6.08
N GLN A 141 -7.34 22.27 -5.29
CA GLN A 141 -8.65 22.91 -5.11
C GLN A 141 -8.81 23.35 -3.65
N GLN A 142 -8.89 24.67 -3.43
CA GLN A 142 -8.90 25.27 -2.08
C GLN A 142 -10.25 25.10 -1.36
N ASP A 143 -11.36 25.06 -2.10
CA ASP A 143 -12.70 24.94 -1.52
C ASP A 143 -13.04 23.47 -1.23
N ARG A 144 -13.02 23.11 0.06
CA ARG A 144 -13.27 21.75 0.57
C ARG A 144 -14.63 21.19 0.16
N ASN A 145 -15.62 22.05 -0.07
CA ASN A 145 -17.00 21.65 -0.38
C ASN A 145 -17.26 21.49 -1.88
N LYS A 146 -16.27 21.79 -2.74
CA LYS A 146 -16.40 21.76 -4.20
C LYS A 146 -15.42 20.81 -4.87
N ILE A 147 -14.83 19.85 -4.13
CA ILE A 147 -14.00 18.84 -4.79
C ILE A 147 -14.92 18.03 -5.70
N ASP A 148 -14.70 18.19 -6.99
CA ASP A 148 -15.46 17.53 -8.04
C ASP A 148 -15.19 16.02 -8.01
N ASP A 149 -16.25 15.24 -7.88
CA ASP A 149 -16.16 13.77 -7.88
C ASP A 149 -15.66 13.26 -9.25
N ASP A 150 -15.96 13.95 -10.36
CA ASP A 150 -15.44 13.58 -11.68
C ASP A 150 -13.91 13.77 -11.75
N TYR A 151 -13.40 14.82 -11.11
CA TYR A 151 -11.97 15.08 -11.03
C TYR A 151 -11.24 14.05 -10.15
N ILE A 152 -11.84 13.66 -9.03
CA ILE A 152 -11.34 12.57 -8.17
C ILE A 152 -11.27 11.27 -8.97
N ASP A 153 -12.32 10.94 -9.71
CA ASP A 153 -12.45 9.69 -10.45
C ASP A 153 -11.50 9.64 -11.63
N ARG A 154 -11.28 10.78 -12.29
CA ARG A 154 -10.26 10.93 -13.33
C ARG A 154 -8.86 10.65 -12.81
N LEU A 155 -8.46 11.31 -11.72
CA LEU A 155 -7.13 11.12 -11.11
C LEU A 155 -6.95 9.70 -10.56
N HIS A 156 -7.98 9.12 -9.94
CA HIS A 156 -7.95 7.74 -9.47
C HIS A 156 -7.77 6.76 -10.65
N THR A 157 -8.50 6.98 -11.75
CA THR A 157 -8.38 6.16 -12.96
C THR A 157 -6.98 6.28 -13.57
N GLU A 158 -6.43 7.48 -13.63
CA GLU A 158 -5.06 7.71 -14.13
C GLU A 158 -4.02 7.01 -13.25
N TYR A 159 -4.18 7.08 -11.93
CA TYR A 159 -3.32 6.39 -10.98
C TYR A 159 -3.37 4.86 -11.15
N VAL A 160 -4.56 4.27 -11.29
CA VAL A 160 -4.72 2.83 -11.55
C VAL A 160 -4.09 2.44 -12.89
N ARG A 161 -4.33 3.22 -13.95
CA ARG A 161 -3.75 2.96 -15.28
C ARG A 161 -2.23 3.00 -15.25
N GLU A 162 -1.62 3.92 -14.53
CA GLU A 162 -0.16 3.94 -14.40
C GLU A 162 0.37 2.73 -13.62
N LEU A 163 -0.34 2.25 -12.58
CA LEU A 163 0.04 1.00 -11.91
C LEU A 163 -0.06 -0.21 -12.85
N GLU A 164 -1.14 -0.32 -13.64
CA GLU A 164 -1.31 -1.37 -14.64
C GLU A 164 -0.22 -1.29 -15.73
N ARG A 165 0.16 -0.07 -16.15
CA ARG A 165 1.27 0.16 -17.08
C ARG A 165 2.58 -0.35 -16.50
N LEU A 166 2.91 0.01 -15.25
CA LEU A 166 4.10 -0.46 -14.54
C LEU A 166 4.12 -1.98 -14.42
N TRP A 167 2.98 -2.60 -14.09
CA TRP A 167 2.86 -4.06 -14.08
C TRP A 167 3.18 -4.66 -15.44
N ASN A 168 2.53 -4.20 -16.49
CA ASN A 168 2.70 -4.74 -17.84
C ASN A 168 4.13 -4.59 -18.37
N GLU A 169 4.80 -3.49 -18.02
CA GLU A 169 6.18 -3.23 -18.44
C GLU A 169 7.20 -4.15 -17.74
N TRP A 170 6.98 -4.47 -16.46
CA TRP A 170 7.99 -5.11 -15.62
C TRP A 170 7.66 -6.54 -15.17
N ARG A 171 6.42 -7.03 -15.37
CA ARG A 171 5.98 -8.36 -14.91
C ARG A 171 6.84 -9.49 -15.47
N ASP A 172 7.32 -9.39 -16.71
CA ASP A 172 8.13 -10.46 -17.33
C ASP A 172 9.61 -10.44 -16.88
N VAL A 173 10.03 -9.34 -16.24
CA VAL A 173 11.37 -9.21 -15.66
C VAL A 173 11.37 -9.64 -14.19
N TYR A 174 10.43 -9.13 -13.39
CA TYR A 174 10.44 -9.26 -11.93
C TYR A 174 9.39 -10.23 -11.37
N ALA A 175 8.40 -10.66 -12.16
CA ALA A 175 7.35 -11.61 -11.76
C ALA A 175 7.25 -12.79 -12.75
N LYS A 176 8.39 -13.45 -12.99
CA LYS A 176 8.52 -14.59 -13.92
C LYS A 176 7.68 -15.79 -13.47
N ASP A 177 7.69 -16.07 -12.17
CA ASP A 177 6.99 -17.20 -11.57
C ASP A 177 5.58 -16.83 -11.08
N ARG A 178 4.96 -15.81 -11.68
CA ARG A 178 3.62 -15.35 -11.29
C ARG A 178 2.57 -16.43 -11.55
N ALA A 179 1.69 -16.65 -10.58
CA ALA A 179 0.52 -17.50 -10.70
C ALA A 179 -0.67 -16.76 -11.33
N ALA A 180 -0.72 -15.44 -11.19
CA ALA A 180 -1.78 -14.59 -11.73
C ALA A 180 -1.25 -13.21 -12.15
N ASP A 181 -2.00 -12.53 -13.02
CA ASP A 181 -1.78 -11.11 -13.32
C ASP A 181 -2.29 -10.22 -12.16
N ILE A 182 -1.93 -8.93 -12.24
CA ILE A 182 -2.39 -7.91 -11.27
C ILE A 182 -3.92 -7.82 -11.23
N GLU A 183 -4.49 -7.81 -10.02
CA GLU A 183 -5.93 -7.67 -9.82
C GLU A 183 -6.24 -6.43 -8.97
N ILE A 184 -7.04 -5.50 -9.51
CA ILE A 184 -7.50 -4.32 -8.76
C ILE A 184 -8.84 -4.63 -8.08
N VAL A 185 -8.81 -4.85 -6.76
CA VAL A 185 -9.97 -5.32 -5.97
C VAL A 185 -10.64 -4.20 -5.15
N ALA A 186 -11.90 -4.46 -4.79
CA ALA A 186 -12.83 -3.52 -4.15
C ALA A 186 -12.74 -3.47 -2.64
#